data_AF-A0A2V2V2M3-F1
#
_entry.id   AF-A0A2V2V2M3-F1
#
_cell.length_a   1.000
_cell.length_b   1.000
_cell.length_c   1.000
_cell.angle_alpha   90.00
_cell.angle_beta   90.00
_cell.angle_gamma   90.00
#
_symmetry.space_group_name_H-M   'P 1'
#
loop_
_entity.id
_entity.type
_entity.pdbx_description
1 polymer ?
#
loop_
_entity_poly.entity_id
_entity_poly.type
_entity_poly.pdbx_seq_one_letter_code
_entity_poly.pdbx_strand_id
1 'polypeptide(L)'
;MYKVPPRSVTQVYNYRTLETRTIFGPERVLLEPDEEFTVITLSGDMWHFDNPGNCLPKESNYIKSLHLFLGPSNMTDIVHVETRDHAQLALQLCYAWYFDVTPGDELAARKCFSVGDFVADTCFFIAGRIRAAVASLPFQQFHKNSAKILQEAVFGLDPVSGGTKTELRFEANNFVVTSVDTQRMEVLDSRTREGLQKSVKIAIEISTQAQESNAQQIALTREQHSRGLLERQKMQDQVENEIQRRVLLEAETCSLAMQSSGRVRSIADATAKAASVEQEATLEAARIRAKKDEITNNILAEVERMKRELQHEYEAQRVALAHKLEAELADIENKKFSAVMDAIGPETVMEISKAGPELQAKLLENLGLEGYLVMDGSTPINLFRTAAEMTAQSSA
;
A
#
# COMPACT_ATOMS: atom_id res chain seq x y z
N MET A 1 104.42 6.98 -19.51
CA MET A 1 103.65 7.96 -18.73
C MET A 1 102.17 7.61 -18.83
N TYR A 2 101.53 7.32 -17.70
CA TYR A 2 100.11 6.94 -17.62
C TYR A 2 99.35 7.97 -16.78
N LYS A 3 98.16 8.39 -17.22
CA LYS A 3 97.30 9.28 -16.44
C LYS A 3 96.27 8.44 -15.71
N VAL A 4 96.37 8.39 -14.38
CA VAL A 4 95.40 7.65 -13.56
C VAL A 4 94.08 8.42 -13.60
N PRO A 5 92.94 7.77 -13.94
CA PRO A 5 91.64 8.42 -13.94
C PRO A 5 91.25 8.92 -12.54
N PRO A 6 90.38 9.94 -12.41
CA PRO A 6 89.90 10.38 -11.10
C PRO A 6 89.17 9.25 -10.38
N ARG A 7 89.27 9.21 -9.04
CA ARG A 7 88.69 8.16 -8.18
C ARG A 7 89.19 6.75 -8.52
N SER A 8 90.41 6.65 -9.02
CA SER A 8 91.08 5.39 -9.26
C SER A 8 92.42 5.35 -8.57
N VAL A 9 92.94 4.15 -8.33
CA VAL A 9 94.27 3.92 -7.80
C VAL A 9 95.02 2.95 -8.70
N THR A 10 96.31 3.18 -8.90
CA THR A 10 97.20 2.28 -9.63
C THR A 10 98.32 1.84 -8.71
N GLN A 11 98.67 0.56 -8.78
CA GLN A 11 99.82 0.01 -8.08
C GLN A 11 100.96 -0.21 -9.06
N VAL A 12 102.16 0.19 -8.64
CA VAL A 12 103.42 -0.01 -9.38
C VAL A 12 104.35 -0.82 -8.49
N TYR A 13 104.94 -1.85 -9.06
CA TYR A 13 105.94 -2.69 -8.41
C TYR A 13 107.31 -2.41 -9.00
N ASN A 14 108.28 -2.09 -8.15
CA ASN A 14 109.68 -1.91 -8.54
C ASN A 14 110.45 -3.20 -8.28
N TYR A 15 110.96 -3.84 -9.34
CA TYR A 15 111.68 -5.11 -9.23
C TYR A 15 113.08 -4.97 -8.64
N ARG A 16 113.67 -3.76 -8.69
CA ARG A 16 114.99 -3.52 -8.11
C ARG A 16 114.93 -3.31 -6.61
N THR A 17 114.00 -2.48 -6.13
CA THR A 17 113.85 -2.19 -4.69
C THR A 17 112.91 -3.17 -3.97
N LEU A 18 112.15 -3.97 -4.71
CA LEU A 18 111.10 -4.87 -4.19
C LEU A 18 110.01 -4.14 -3.40
N GLU A 19 109.79 -2.87 -3.73
CA GLU A 19 108.79 -2.01 -3.10
C GLU A 19 107.60 -1.78 -4.04
N THR A 20 106.40 -1.73 -3.45
CA THR A 20 105.18 -1.31 -4.15
C THR A 20 104.83 0.11 -3.74
N ARG A 21 104.57 0.97 -4.70
CA ARG A 21 103.96 2.28 -4.45
C ARG A 21 102.58 2.36 -5.10
N THR A 22 101.65 3.02 -4.41
CA THR A 22 100.28 3.25 -4.88
C THR A 22 100.12 4.71 -5.26
N ILE A 23 99.61 4.97 -6.47
CA ILE A 23 99.36 6.33 -6.94
C ILE A 23 97.86 6.52 -7.15
N PHE A 24 97.32 7.59 -6.54
CA PHE A 24 95.92 7.98 -6.67
C PHE A 24 95.71 8.91 -7.87
N GLY A 25 94.61 8.70 -8.59
CA GLY A 25 94.17 9.63 -9.62
C GLY A 25 93.62 10.94 -9.05
N PRO A 26 93.72 12.07 -9.77
CA PRO A 26 94.05 12.19 -11.19
C PRO A 26 95.56 12.41 -11.50
N GLU A 27 96.45 11.96 -10.61
CA GLU A 27 97.90 12.10 -10.77
C GLU A 27 98.43 11.29 -11.98
N ARG A 28 99.62 11.66 -12.45
CA ARG A 28 100.29 11.01 -13.58
C ARG A 28 101.49 10.23 -13.08
N VAL A 29 101.63 9.01 -13.58
CA VAL A 29 102.71 8.10 -13.23
C VAL A 29 103.69 7.99 -14.38
N LEU A 30 104.96 8.21 -14.09
CA LEU A 30 106.08 7.87 -14.95
C LEU A 30 106.79 6.67 -14.33
N LEU A 31 106.87 5.57 -15.07
CA LEU A 31 107.58 4.37 -14.64
C LEU A 31 109.09 4.61 -14.71
N GLU A 32 109.79 4.18 -13.69
CA GLU A 32 111.23 3.99 -13.71
C GLU A 32 111.61 2.73 -14.52
N PRO A 33 112.89 2.55 -14.90
CA PRO A 33 113.30 1.45 -15.78
C PRO A 33 112.96 0.03 -15.28
N ASP A 34 112.92 -0.18 -13.97
CA ASP A 34 112.62 -1.48 -13.33
C ASP A 34 111.22 -1.50 -12.67
N GLU A 35 110.34 -0.57 -13.04
CA GLU A 35 108.98 -0.50 -12.53
C GLU A 35 107.96 -1.03 -13.54
N GLU A 36 107.02 -1.84 -13.04
CA GLU A 36 105.88 -2.32 -13.83
C GLU A 36 104.55 -2.02 -13.14
N PHE A 37 103.50 -1.84 -13.95
CA PHE A 37 102.14 -1.73 -13.44
C PHE A 37 101.61 -3.09 -13.00
N THR A 38 100.98 -3.12 -11.83
CA THR A 38 100.17 -4.27 -11.42
C THR A 38 98.87 -4.26 -12.24
N VAL A 39 98.74 -5.22 -13.16
CA VAL A 39 97.53 -5.38 -13.98
C VAL A 39 96.46 -6.07 -13.15
N ILE A 40 95.25 -5.51 -13.15
CA ILE A 40 94.08 -6.09 -12.50
C ILE A 40 93.22 -6.78 -13.56
N THR A 41 92.84 -8.02 -13.29
CA THR A 41 91.90 -8.81 -14.08
C THR A 41 90.59 -8.94 -13.32
N LEU A 42 89.53 -8.34 -13.83
CA LEU A 42 88.20 -8.38 -13.24
C LEU A 42 87.23 -9.19 -14.09
N SER A 43 86.29 -9.85 -13.42
CA SER A 43 85.15 -10.49 -14.08
C SER A 43 84.22 -9.46 -14.67
N GLY A 44 83.70 -9.76 -15.86
CA GLY A 44 82.83 -8.85 -16.60
C GLY A 44 81.97 -9.61 -17.60
N ASP A 45 81.09 -8.89 -18.26
CA ASP A 45 80.15 -9.41 -19.24
C ASP A 45 80.18 -8.56 -20.51
N MET A 46 79.75 -9.16 -21.62
CA MET A 46 79.67 -8.47 -22.91
C MET A 46 78.47 -7.52 -22.90
N TRP A 47 78.71 -6.23 -23.11
CA TRP A 47 77.65 -5.24 -23.21
C TRP A 47 76.79 -5.45 -24.47
N HIS A 48 75.50 -5.65 -24.29
CA HIS A 48 74.54 -5.74 -25.40
C HIS A 48 74.01 -4.35 -25.79
N PHE A 49 74.33 -3.91 -27.01
CA PHE A 49 73.82 -2.64 -27.55
C PHE A 49 72.31 -2.64 -27.79
N ASP A 50 71.75 -3.77 -28.24
CA ASP A 50 70.33 -3.88 -28.61
C ASP A 50 69.40 -3.98 -27.40
N ASN A 51 69.92 -4.43 -26.24
CA ASN A 51 69.15 -4.53 -25.01
C ASN A 51 70.04 -4.23 -23.80
N PRO A 52 70.27 -2.94 -23.48
CA PRO A 52 71.20 -2.52 -22.43
C PRO A 52 70.74 -2.94 -21.02
N GLY A 53 69.50 -3.40 -20.87
CA GLY A 53 68.96 -3.92 -19.61
C GLY A 53 69.20 -5.41 -19.39
N ASN A 54 69.74 -6.15 -20.37
CA ASN A 54 69.98 -7.58 -20.23
C ASN A 54 71.46 -7.84 -19.89
N CYS A 55 71.72 -8.24 -18.64
CA CYS A 55 73.04 -8.70 -18.22
C CYS A 55 73.28 -10.10 -18.80
N LEU A 56 74.52 -10.44 -19.15
CA LEU A 56 74.93 -11.82 -19.40
C LEU A 56 75.64 -12.39 -18.17
N PRO A 57 75.73 -13.72 -18.03
CA PRO A 57 76.61 -14.33 -17.03
C PRO A 57 78.04 -13.79 -17.19
N LYS A 58 78.66 -13.39 -16.07
CA LYS A 58 80.02 -12.86 -16.09
C LYS A 58 81.03 -13.93 -16.46
N GLU A 59 81.96 -13.59 -17.34
CA GLU A 59 83.15 -14.39 -17.65
C GLU A 59 84.31 -13.95 -16.76
N SER A 60 85.07 -14.93 -16.26
CA SER A 60 86.25 -14.67 -15.44
C SER A 60 87.39 -14.07 -16.28
N ASN A 61 88.13 -13.12 -15.69
CA ASN A 61 89.30 -12.46 -16.32
C ASN A 61 89.00 -11.72 -17.63
N TYR A 62 87.78 -11.22 -17.80
CA TYR A 62 87.34 -10.53 -19.00
C TYR A 62 87.94 -9.11 -19.11
N ILE A 63 87.87 -8.33 -18.03
CA ILE A 63 88.32 -6.93 -18.01
C ILE A 63 89.75 -6.87 -17.50
N LYS A 64 90.66 -6.31 -18.31
CA LYS A 64 92.05 -6.04 -17.92
C LYS A 64 92.25 -4.54 -17.77
N SER A 65 92.64 -4.09 -16.58
CA SER A 65 92.85 -2.67 -16.27
C SER A 65 94.20 -2.42 -15.59
N LEU A 66 94.74 -1.23 -15.82
CA LEU A 66 95.96 -0.73 -15.15
C LEU A 66 95.64 0.06 -13.88
N HIS A 67 94.36 0.29 -13.59
CA HIS A 67 93.91 0.99 -12.38
C HIS A 67 92.67 0.32 -11.81
N LEU A 68 92.51 0.41 -10.50
CA LEU A 68 91.31 0.05 -9.78
C LEU A 68 90.43 1.28 -9.62
N PHE A 69 89.17 1.21 -10.07
CA PHE A 69 88.20 2.25 -9.80
C PHE A 69 87.65 2.10 -8.36
N LEU A 70 87.80 3.15 -7.54
CA LEU A 70 87.40 3.15 -6.13
C LEU A 70 85.90 3.41 -5.93
N GLY A 71 85.17 3.79 -6.98
CA GLY A 71 83.74 4.06 -6.90
C GLY A 71 83.40 5.53 -6.55
N PRO A 72 82.12 5.83 -6.28
CA PRO A 72 80.98 4.90 -6.26
C PRO A 72 80.63 4.38 -7.66
N SER A 73 80.22 3.12 -7.75
CA SER A 73 79.75 2.47 -8.98
C SER A 73 78.66 1.45 -8.69
N ASN A 74 78.05 0.94 -9.76
CA ASN A 74 77.15 -0.20 -9.70
C ASN A 74 77.75 -1.37 -10.50
N MET A 75 77.47 -2.59 -10.07
CA MET A 75 77.75 -3.80 -10.86
C MET A 75 76.50 -4.67 -10.93
N THR A 76 76.28 -5.27 -12.09
CA THR A 76 75.16 -6.19 -12.35
C THR A 76 75.60 -7.63 -12.26
N ASP A 77 74.69 -8.52 -11.89
CA ASP A 77 74.94 -9.96 -11.76
C ASP A 77 73.67 -10.76 -12.05
N ILE A 78 73.82 -12.03 -12.44
CA ILE A 78 72.70 -12.96 -12.64
C ILE A 78 72.85 -14.15 -11.71
N VAL A 79 71.88 -14.30 -10.81
CA VAL A 79 71.85 -15.38 -9.84
C VAL A 79 70.68 -16.30 -10.16
N HIS A 80 71.01 -17.55 -10.52
CA HIS A 80 70.03 -18.63 -10.58
C HIS A 80 69.75 -19.15 -9.17
N VAL A 81 68.49 -19.15 -8.78
CA VAL A 81 68.00 -19.60 -7.48
C VAL A 81 66.85 -20.58 -7.65
N GLU A 82 66.70 -21.45 -6.66
CA GLU A 82 65.59 -22.38 -6.55
C GLU A 82 64.89 -22.15 -5.20
N THR A 83 63.57 -22.07 -5.22
CA THR A 83 62.75 -21.91 -4.01
C THR A 83 62.42 -23.26 -3.38
N ARG A 84 61.88 -23.26 -2.15
CA ARG A 84 61.48 -24.49 -1.44
C ARG A 84 60.49 -25.35 -2.23
N ASP A 85 59.64 -24.71 -3.04
CA ASP A 85 58.62 -25.37 -3.85
C ASP A 85 59.13 -25.67 -5.28
N HIS A 86 60.46 -25.75 -5.46
CA HIS A 86 61.14 -26.06 -6.71
C HIS A 86 60.89 -25.08 -7.88
N ALA A 87 60.43 -23.86 -7.60
CA ALA A 87 60.38 -22.83 -8.64
C ALA A 87 61.79 -22.30 -8.91
N GLN A 88 62.25 -22.44 -10.16
CA GLN A 88 63.54 -21.96 -10.63
C GLN A 88 63.41 -20.53 -11.15
N LEU A 89 64.24 -19.64 -10.64
CA LEU A 89 64.24 -18.22 -10.98
C LEU A 89 65.64 -17.77 -11.42
N ALA A 90 65.68 -16.86 -12.39
CA ALA A 90 66.85 -16.07 -12.71
C ALA A 90 66.64 -14.65 -12.18
N LEU A 91 67.51 -14.23 -11.26
CA LEU A 91 67.49 -12.89 -10.67
C LEU A 91 68.62 -12.07 -11.27
N GLN A 92 68.27 -10.99 -11.95
CA GLN A 92 69.23 -9.97 -12.33
C GLN A 92 69.31 -8.93 -11.23
N LEU A 93 70.46 -8.86 -10.58
CA LEU A 93 70.71 -8.05 -9.41
C LEU A 93 71.69 -6.93 -9.76
N CYS A 94 71.55 -5.81 -9.06
CA CYS A 94 72.43 -4.67 -9.14
C CYS A 94 72.94 -4.35 -7.73
N TYR A 95 74.26 -4.29 -7.59
CA TYR A 95 74.93 -3.99 -6.34
C TYR A 95 75.54 -2.60 -6.46
N ALA A 96 75.17 -1.68 -5.58
CA ALA A 96 75.86 -0.40 -5.46
C ALA A 96 77.03 -0.56 -4.50
N TRP A 97 78.20 -0.08 -4.90
CA TRP A 97 79.43 -0.31 -4.17
C TRP A 97 80.41 0.85 -4.26
N TYR A 98 81.31 0.89 -3.29
CA TYR A 98 82.49 1.76 -3.26
C TYR A 98 83.60 1.11 -2.44
N PHE A 99 84.83 1.56 -2.62
CA PHE A 99 85.95 1.24 -1.75
C PHE A 99 86.08 2.32 -0.68
N ASP A 100 86.10 1.91 0.59
CA ASP A 100 86.28 2.82 1.72
C ASP A 100 87.78 3.14 1.91
N VAL A 101 88.29 4.01 1.02
CA VAL A 101 89.68 4.47 1.01
C VAL A 101 89.71 5.98 0.88
N THR A 102 90.38 6.63 1.85
CA THR A 102 90.59 8.08 1.78
C THR A 102 91.74 8.39 0.80
N PRO A 103 91.61 9.46 -0.03
CA PRO A 103 92.70 9.84 -0.94
C PRO A 103 93.97 10.17 -0.16
N GLY A 104 95.07 9.46 -0.48
CA GLY A 104 96.36 9.61 0.20
C GLY A 104 96.67 8.55 1.25
N ASP A 105 95.73 7.66 1.59
CA ASP A 105 96.00 6.51 2.45
C ASP A 105 96.58 5.33 1.64
N GLU A 106 97.91 5.29 1.55
CA GLU A 106 98.65 4.24 0.83
C GLU A 106 98.45 2.84 1.44
N LEU A 107 98.26 2.73 2.75
CA LEU A 107 98.08 1.44 3.43
C LEU A 107 96.72 0.85 3.09
N ALA A 108 95.65 1.67 3.14
CA ALA A 108 94.32 1.24 2.73
C ALA A 108 94.25 0.95 1.24
N ALA A 109 94.91 1.76 0.40
CA ALA A 109 94.99 1.51 -1.04
C ALA A 109 95.69 0.18 -1.37
N ARG A 110 96.78 -0.16 -0.66
CA ARG A 110 97.48 -1.43 -0.87
C ARG A 110 96.60 -2.64 -0.55
N LYS A 111 95.70 -2.53 0.44
CA LYS A 111 94.73 -3.59 0.75
C LYS A 111 93.76 -3.83 -0.41
N CYS A 112 93.38 -2.81 -1.16
CA CYS A 112 92.45 -2.97 -2.29
C CYS A 112 92.99 -3.93 -3.38
N PHE A 113 94.31 -4.01 -3.55
CA PHE A 113 94.98 -4.93 -4.48
C PHE A 113 95.24 -6.33 -3.88
N SER A 114 94.88 -6.58 -2.62
CA SER A 114 95.09 -7.89 -1.98
C SER A 114 94.16 -8.97 -2.56
N VAL A 115 93.02 -8.55 -3.12
CA VAL A 115 92.06 -9.41 -3.80
C VAL A 115 92.20 -9.18 -5.30
N GLY A 116 92.49 -10.24 -6.07
CA GLY A 116 92.71 -10.15 -7.51
C GLY A 116 91.45 -9.74 -8.28
N ASP A 117 90.37 -10.52 -8.15
CA ASP A 117 89.09 -10.27 -8.80
C ASP A 117 87.98 -10.05 -7.77
N PHE A 118 87.92 -8.83 -7.22
CA PHE A 118 86.93 -8.48 -6.20
C PHE A 118 85.48 -8.59 -6.71
N VAL A 119 85.26 -8.46 -8.03
CA VAL A 119 83.93 -8.55 -8.62
C VAL A 119 83.44 -9.99 -8.55
N ALA A 120 84.27 -10.96 -8.99
CA ALA A 120 83.94 -12.37 -8.90
C ALA A 120 83.67 -12.82 -7.46
N ASP A 121 84.57 -12.48 -6.54
CA ASP A 121 84.48 -12.89 -5.14
C ASP A 121 83.21 -12.32 -4.48
N THR A 122 82.90 -11.05 -4.74
CA THR A 122 81.69 -10.41 -4.22
C THR A 122 80.43 -11.06 -4.80
N CYS A 123 80.34 -11.19 -6.13
CA CYS A 123 79.19 -11.80 -6.80
C CYS A 123 78.98 -13.25 -6.32
N PHE A 124 80.06 -14.04 -6.21
CA PHE A 124 79.99 -15.41 -5.72
C PHE A 124 79.48 -15.49 -4.27
N PHE A 125 80.00 -14.64 -3.39
CA PHE A 125 79.60 -14.59 -1.99
C PHE A 125 78.12 -14.18 -1.81
N ILE A 126 77.71 -13.10 -2.48
CA ILE A 126 76.33 -12.60 -2.45
C ILE A 126 75.37 -13.63 -3.04
N ALA A 127 75.70 -14.22 -4.19
CA ALA A 127 74.90 -15.26 -4.82
C ALA A 127 74.74 -16.49 -3.91
N GLY A 128 75.78 -16.89 -3.17
CA GLY A 128 75.71 -17.96 -2.17
C GLY A 128 74.70 -17.67 -1.07
N ARG A 129 74.73 -16.46 -0.49
CA ARG A 129 73.77 -16.04 0.56
C ARG A 129 72.33 -15.99 0.05
N ILE A 130 72.13 -15.42 -1.13
CA ILE A 130 70.82 -15.32 -1.76
C ILE A 130 70.25 -16.71 -2.05
N ARG A 131 71.04 -17.62 -2.63
CA ARG A 131 70.60 -19.00 -2.88
C ARG A 131 70.18 -19.70 -1.59
N ALA A 132 70.95 -19.55 -0.51
CA ALA A 132 70.63 -20.16 0.78
C ALA A 132 69.31 -19.62 1.37
N ALA A 133 69.11 -18.30 1.31
CA ALA A 133 67.89 -17.67 1.83
C ALA A 133 66.64 -18.07 1.01
N VAL A 134 66.73 -18.00 -0.33
CA VAL A 134 65.61 -18.30 -1.23
C VAL A 134 65.20 -19.77 -1.17
N ALA A 135 66.16 -20.70 -1.03
CA ALA A 135 65.87 -22.12 -0.92
C ALA A 135 65.00 -22.48 0.29
N SER A 136 65.00 -21.65 1.34
CA SER A 136 64.19 -21.88 2.54
C SER A 136 62.73 -21.42 2.40
N LEU A 137 62.41 -20.61 1.40
CA LEU A 137 61.13 -19.92 1.27
C LEU A 137 60.29 -20.44 0.09
N PRO A 138 58.95 -20.46 0.21
CA PRO A 138 58.07 -20.74 -0.91
C PRO A 138 58.06 -19.59 -1.92
N PHE A 139 57.79 -19.90 -3.19
CA PHE A 139 57.87 -18.93 -4.30
C PHE A 139 57.00 -17.69 -4.05
N GLN A 140 55.75 -17.87 -3.61
CA GLN A 140 54.83 -16.75 -3.45
C GLN A 140 55.25 -15.76 -2.36
N GLN A 141 55.86 -16.26 -1.28
CA GLN A 141 56.37 -15.41 -0.20
C GLN A 141 57.60 -14.63 -0.68
N PHE A 142 58.49 -15.28 -1.42
CA PHE A 142 59.64 -14.62 -2.03
C PHE A 142 59.21 -13.57 -3.05
N HIS A 143 58.25 -13.88 -3.94
CA HIS A 143 57.76 -12.95 -4.95
C HIS A 143 57.10 -11.69 -4.36
N LYS A 144 56.38 -11.81 -3.24
CA LYS A 144 55.74 -10.65 -2.58
C LYS A 144 56.74 -9.76 -1.83
N ASN A 145 57.78 -10.35 -1.23
CA ASN A 145 58.70 -9.67 -0.32
C ASN A 145 60.16 -9.70 -0.78
N SER A 146 60.40 -9.80 -2.09
CA SER A 146 61.71 -10.08 -2.68
C SER A 146 62.79 -9.09 -2.24
N ALA A 147 62.49 -7.78 -2.32
CA ALA A 147 63.43 -6.73 -1.94
C ALA A 147 63.92 -6.87 -0.48
N LYS A 148 62.99 -7.09 0.46
CA LYS A 148 63.31 -7.24 1.89
C LYS A 148 64.12 -8.50 2.15
N ILE A 149 63.71 -9.63 1.56
CA ILE A 149 64.40 -10.92 1.73
C ILE A 149 65.82 -10.86 1.18
N LEU A 150 66.02 -10.22 0.02
CA LEU A 150 67.35 -10.07 -0.58
C LEU A 150 68.26 -9.17 0.27
N GLN A 151 67.75 -8.06 0.78
CA GLN A 151 68.53 -7.19 1.67
C GLN A 151 68.90 -7.92 2.97
N GLU A 152 67.96 -8.64 3.59
CA GLU A 152 68.23 -9.46 4.78
C GLU A 152 69.24 -10.57 4.51
N ALA A 153 69.16 -11.22 3.35
CA ALA A 153 70.09 -12.27 2.95
C ALA A 153 71.51 -11.73 2.74
N VAL A 154 71.66 -10.56 2.11
CA VAL A 154 72.98 -10.01 1.78
C VAL A 154 73.64 -9.33 2.96
N PHE A 155 72.92 -8.42 3.64
CA PHE A 155 73.49 -7.63 4.74
C PHE A 155 73.44 -8.37 6.08
N GLY A 156 72.52 -9.32 6.23
CA GLY A 156 72.24 -9.97 7.49
C GLY A 156 71.43 -9.07 8.44
N LEU A 157 71.06 -9.66 9.57
CA LEU A 157 70.34 -8.97 10.63
C LEU A 157 71.34 -8.41 11.66
N ASP A 158 71.05 -7.22 12.16
CA ASP A 158 71.78 -6.65 13.27
C ASP A 158 71.33 -7.31 14.59
N PRO A 159 72.24 -7.92 15.37
CA PRO A 159 71.88 -8.67 16.58
C PRO A 159 71.22 -7.83 17.68
N VAL A 160 71.39 -6.50 17.65
CA VAL A 160 70.89 -5.61 18.71
C VAL A 160 69.55 -4.98 18.36
N SER A 161 69.39 -4.50 17.12
CA SER A 161 68.16 -3.81 16.67
C SER A 161 67.15 -4.75 16.01
N GLY A 162 67.56 -5.95 15.58
CA GLY A 162 66.75 -6.85 14.77
C GLY A 162 66.44 -6.31 13.36
N GLY A 163 67.00 -5.16 12.99
CA GLY A 163 66.88 -4.57 11.67
C GLY A 163 67.93 -5.11 10.69
N THR A 164 67.68 -4.95 9.40
CA THR A 164 68.67 -5.28 8.35
C THR A 164 69.87 -4.36 8.47
N LYS A 165 71.08 -4.91 8.42
CA LYS A 165 72.30 -4.09 8.38
C LYS A 165 72.32 -3.22 7.11
N THR A 166 72.94 -2.06 7.19
CA THR A 166 72.94 -1.05 6.12
C THR A 166 73.98 -1.29 5.05
N GLU A 167 75.08 -2.00 5.37
CA GLU A 167 76.18 -2.24 4.44
C GLU A 167 76.83 -3.61 4.67
N LEU A 168 77.39 -4.17 3.60
CA LEU A 168 78.23 -5.37 3.63
C LEU A 168 79.67 -4.95 3.34
N ARG A 169 80.55 -5.15 4.32
CA ARG A 169 81.96 -4.76 4.25
C ARG A 169 82.86 -5.99 4.15
N PHE A 170 83.79 -5.95 3.21
CA PHE A 170 84.85 -6.94 3.04
C PHE A 170 86.15 -6.38 3.62
N GLU A 171 86.56 -6.92 4.77
CA GLU A 171 87.74 -6.42 5.51
C GLU A 171 89.07 -6.65 4.78
N ALA A 172 89.12 -7.62 3.87
CA ALA A 172 90.33 -7.98 3.13
C ALA A 172 90.81 -6.87 2.18
N ASN A 173 89.88 -6.12 1.59
CA ASN A 173 90.17 -5.13 0.54
C ASN A 173 89.46 -3.77 0.75
N ASN A 174 88.80 -3.56 1.90
CA ASN A 174 87.99 -2.38 2.20
C ASN A 174 86.84 -2.14 1.21
N PHE A 175 86.35 -3.18 0.55
CA PHE A 175 85.23 -3.09 -0.37
C PHE A 175 83.91 -3.06 0.38
N VAL A 176 83.02 -2.15 0.01
CA VAL A 176 81.72 -1.95 0.68
C VAL A 176 80.60 -1.99 -0.35
N VAL A 177 79.61 -2.83 -0.09
CA VAL A 177 78.33 -2.87 -0.81
C VAL A 177 77.28 -2.16 0.03
N THR A 178 76.61 -1.17 -0.56
CA THR A 178 75.65 -0.29 0.13
C THR A 178 74.20 -0.65 -0.14
N SER A 179 73.89 -1.14 -1.34
CA SER A 179 72.53 -1.54 -1.69
C SER A 179 72.53 -2.72 -2.65
N VAL A 180 71.43 -3.48 -2.59
CA VAL A 180 71.14 -4.59 -3.48
C VAL A 180 69.75 -4.38 -4.04
N ASP A 181 69.68 -4.20 -5.35
CA ASP A 181 68.44 -3.95 -6.07
C ASP A 181 68.17 -5.07 -7.07
N THR A 182 66.90 -5.49 -7.18
CA THR A 182 66.48 -6.44 -8.20
C THR A 182 66.06 -5.69 -9.45
N GLN A 183 66.82 -5.83 -10.54
CA GLN A 183 66.47 -5.24 -11.83
C GLN A 183 65.41 -6.06 -12.54
N ARG A 184 65.59 -7.39 -12.56
CA ARG A 184 64.71 -8.31 -13.27
C ARG A 184 64.59 -9.63 -12.51
N MET A 185 63.38 -10.17 -12.47
CA MET A 185 63.11 -11.51 -11.96
C MET A 185 62.41 -12.30 -13.06
N GLU A 186 63.03 -13.38 -13.49
CA GLU A 186 62.46 -14.28 -14.49
C GLU A 186 62.21 -15.66 -13.90
N VAL A 187 61.00 -16.17 -14.10
CA VAL A 187 60.70 -17.57 -13.81
C VAL A 187 61.18 -18.40 -14.98
N LEU A 188 62.14 -19.30 -14.76
CA LEU A 188 62.71 -20.15 -15.81
C LEU A 188 61.74 -21.29 -16.17
N ASP A 189 61.02 -21.81 -15.18
CA ASP A 189 60.06 -22.89 -15.38
C ASP A 189 58.81 -22.40 -16.14
N SER A 190 58.54 -23.03 -17.28
CA SER A 190 57.39 -22.71 -18.14
C SER A 190 56.07 -23.01 -17.44
N ARG A 191 55.99 -24.10 -16.66
CA ARG A 191 54.76 -24.51 -15.96
C ARG A 191 54.38 -23.48 -14.90
N THR A 192 55.34 -23.02 -14.12
CA THR A 192 55.12 -21.97 -13.10
C THR A 192 54.71 -20.65 -13.76
N ARG A 193 55.31 -20.29 -14.91
CA ARG A 193 54.93 -19.10 -15.68
C ARG A 193 53.49 -19.16 -16.19
N GLU A 194 53.07 -20.28 -16.77
CA GLU A 194 51.68 -20.50 -17.20
C GLU A 194 50.71 -20.47 -16.01
N GLY A 195 51.10 -21.06 -14.87
CA GLY A 195 50.33 -21.02 -13.63
C GLY A 195 50.08 -19.59 -13.15
N LEU A 196 51.08 -18.72 -13.24
CA LEU A 196 50.95 -17.30 -12.91
C LEU A 196 50.03 -16.58 -13.89
N GLN A 197 50.16 -16.81 -15.20
CA GLN A 197 49.27 -16.21 -16.20
C GLN A 197 47.80 -16.62 -15.98
N LYS A 198 47.55 -17.91 -15.69
CA LYS A 198 46.21 -18.42 -15.34
C LYS A 198 45.68 -17.76 -14.07
N SER A 199 46.53 -17.60 -13.05
CA SER A 199 46.16 -16.95 -11.78
C SER A 199 45.77 -15.48 -11.98
N VAL A 200 46.52 -14.74 -12.81
CA VAL A 200 46.18 -13.35 -13.17
C VAL A 200 44.84 -13.29 -13.91
N LYS A 201 44.62 -14.20 -14.86
CA LYS A 201 43.33 -14.28 -15.58
C LYS A 201 42.16 -14.52 -14.62
N ILE A 202 42.31 -15.47 -13.69
CA ILE A 202 41.29 -15.77 -12.68
C ILE A 202 41.05 -14.56 -11.77
N ALA A 203 42.11 -13.84 -11.36
CA ALA A 203 41.96 -12.64 -10.54
C ALA A 203 41.15 -11.54 -11.26
N ILE A 204 41.40 -11.35 -12.56
CA ILE A 204 40.61 -10.40 -13.38
C ILE A 204 39.16 -10.86 -13.47
N GLU A 205 38.92 -12.15 -13.71
CA GLU A 205 37.57 -12.73 -13.78
C GLU A 205 36.80 -12.55 -12.47
N ILE A 206 37.43 -12.84 -11.32
CA ILE A 206 36.84 -12.60 -9.98
C ILE A 206 36.51 -11.12 -9.79
N SER A 207 37.43 -10.21 -10.16
CA SER A 207 37.17 -8.77 -10.03
C SER A 207 36.03 -8.29 -10.92
N THR A 208 35.92 -8.84 -12.13
CA THR A 208 34.86 -8.54 -13.10
C THR A 208 33.52 -9.06 -12.59
N GLN A 209 33.47 -10.31 -12.11
CA GLN A 209 32.28 -10.92 -11.54
C GLN A 209 31.82 -10.19 -10.27
N ALA A 210 32.75 -9.76 -9.42
CA ALA A 210 32.42 -8.95 -8.25
C ALA A 210 31.82 -7.59 -8.64
N GLN A 211 32.37 -6.94 -9.68
CA GLN A 211 31.82 -5.69 -10.19
C GLN A 211 30.44 -5.88 -10.82
N GLU A 212 30.25 -6.95 -11.60
CA GLU A 212 28.95 -7.29 -12.20
C GLU A 212 27.90 -7.60 -11.13
N SER A 213 28.24 -8.43 -10.14
CA SER A 213 27.34 -8.77 -9.03
C SER A 213 26.94 -7.52 -8.24
N ASN A 214 27.86 -6.60 -7.98
CA ASN A 214 27.56 -5.33 -7.33
C ASN A 214 26.62 -4.46 -8.19
N ALA A 215 26.85 -4.38 -9.50
CA ALA A 215 25.97 -3.66 -10.41
C ALA A 215 24.55 -4.26 -10.44
N GLN A 216 24.43 -5.59 -10.47
CA GLN A 216 23.14 -6.29 -10.38
C GLN A 216 22.44 -6.00 -9.05
N GLN A 217 23.16 -6.00 -7.93
CA GLN A 217 22.60 -5.70 -6.62
C GLN A 217 22.08 -4.26 -6.53
N ILE A 218 22.81 -3.30 -7.08
CA ILE A 218 22.37 -1.90 -7.18
C ILE A 218 21.11 -1.79 -8.04
N ALA A 219 21.08 -2.46 -9.20
CA ALA A 219 19.92 -2.49 -10.08
C ALA A 219 18.69 -3.09 -9.39
N LEU A 220 18.84 -4.24 -8.73
CA LEU A 220 17.78 -4.89 -7.94
C LEU A 220 17.27 -3.99 -6.82
N THR A 221 18.16 -3.34 -6.08
CA THR A 221 17.77 -2.41 -5.00
C THR A 221 16.96 -1.25 -5.55
N ARG A 222 17.39 -0.69 -6.68
CA ARG A 222 16.66 0.41 -7.36
C ARG A 222 15.30 -0.06 -7.86
N GLU A 223 15.20 -1.26 -8.42
CA GLU A 223 13.94 -1.85 -8.85
C GLU A 223 12.98 -2.05 -7.68
N GLN A 224 13.45 -2.63 -6.57
CA GLN A 224 12.64 -2.81 -5.36
C GLN A 224 12.13 -1.49 -4.80
N HIS A 225 12.99 -0.46 -4.75
CA HIS A 225 12.57 0.88 -4.34
C HIS A 225 11.50 1.45 -5.27
N SER A 226 11.66 1.30 -6.58
CA SER A 226 10.72 1.81 -7.59
C SER A 226 9.37 1.08 -7.50
N ARG A 227 9.40 -0.23 -7.29
CA ARG A 227 8.20 -1.06 -7.05
C ARG A 227 7.49 -0.67 -5.76
N GLY A 228 8.24 -0.44 -4.68
CA GLY A 228 7.67 0.04 -3.41
C GLY A 228 6.98 1.39 -3.55
N LEU A 229 7.57 2.33 -4.30
CA LEU A 229 6.94 3.62 -4.60
C LEU A 229 5.67 3.46 -5.43
N LEU A 230 5.68 2.62 -6.47
CA LEU A 230 4.54 2.39 -7.35
C LEU A 230 3.36 1.72 -6.60
N GLU A 231 3.64 0.73 -5.74
CA GLU A 231 2.61 0.13 -4.90
C GLU A 231 2.03 1.15 -3.91
N ARG A 232 2.87 2.00 -3.30
CA ARG A 232 2.38 3.09 -2.45
C ARG A 232 1.47 4.06 -3.22
N GLN A 233 1.86 4.41 -4.45
CA GLN A 233 1.06 5.30 -5.30
C GLN A 233 -0.29 4.65 -5.65
N LYS A 234 -0.31 3.38 -6.05
CA LYS A 234 -1.57 2.65 -6.30
C LYS A 234 -2.49 2.66 -5.09
N MET A 235 -1.95 2.45 -3.89
CA MET A 235 -2.75 2.48 -2.66
C MET A 235 -3.32 3.88 -2.41
N GLN A 236 -2.55 4.94 -2.67
CA GLN A 236 -3.05 6.32 -2.57
C GLN A 236 -4.16 6.58 -3.58
N ASP A 237 -3.99 6.16 -4.83
CA ASP A 237 -5.00 6.30 -5.88
C ASP A 237 -6.29 5.53 -5.54
N GLN A 238 -6.17 4.34 -4.94
CA GLN A 238 -7.32 3.56 -4.46
C GLN A 238 -8.04 4.26 -3.31
N VAL A 239 -7.30 4.81 -2.34
CA VAL A 239 -7.88 5.57 -1.23
C VAL A 239 -8.62 6.80 -1.75
N GLU A 240 -8.02 7.55 -2.68
CA GLU A 240 -8.65 8.73 -3.29
C GLU A 240 -9.92 8.32 -4.07
N ASN A 241 -9.86 7.22 -4.82
CA ASN A 241 -11.02 6.69 -5.54
C ASN A 241 -12.15 6.32 -4.57
N GLU A 242 -11.86 5.64 -3.46
CA GLU A 242 -12.84 5.28 -2.45
C GLU A 242 -13.42 6.52 -1.72
N ILE A 243 -12.62 7.57 -1.50
CA ILE A 243 -13.13 8.86 -0.98
C ILE A 243 -14.16 9.45 -1.95
N GLN A 244 -13.84 9.55 -3.23
CA GLN A 244 -14.77 10.07 -4.24
C GLN A 244 -16.01 9.19 -4.38
N ARG A 245 -15.83 7.87 -4.31
CA ARG A 245 -16.94 6.90 -4.34
C ARG A 245 -17.89 7.07 -3.16
N ARG A 246 -17.36 7.36 -1.96
CA ARG A 246 -18.18 7.68 -0.79
C ARG A 246 -19.06 8.90 -1.03
N VAL A 247 -18.49 9.97 -1.58
CA VAL A 247 -19.24 11.21 -1.90
C VAL A 247 -20.34 10.93 -2.92
N LEU A 248 -20.04 10.16 -3.97
CA LEU A 248 -21.05 9.75 -4.96
C LEU A 248 -22.19 8.95 -4.33
N LEU A 249 -21.88 7.97 -3.48
CA LEU A 249 -22.87 7.17 -2.77
C LEU A 249 -23.72 8.02 -1.80
N GLU A 250 -23.12 8.97 -1.09
CA GLU A 250 -23.84 9.94 -0.26
C GLU A 250 -24.81 10.77 -1.10
N ALA A 251 -24.39 11.26 -2.27
CA ALA A 251 -25.25 12.02 -3.18
C ALA A 251 -26.38 11.16 -3.79
N GLU A 252 -26.10 9.91 -4.16
CA GLU A 252 -27.10 8.95 -4.67
C GLU A 252 -28.13 8.61 -3.60
N THR A 253 -27.70 8.31 -2.37
CA THR A 253 -28.60 8.01 -1.26
C THR A 253 -29.48 9.21 -0.90
N CYS A 254 -28.93 10.43 -0.87
CA CYS A 254 -29.72 11.65 -0.71
C CYS A 254 -30.75 11.82 -1.83
N SER A 255 -30.34 11.60 -3.08
CA SER A 255 -31.23 11.69 -4.25
C SER A 255 -32.37 10.67 -4.19
N LEU A 256 -32.06 9.41 -3.82
CA LEU A 256 -33.05 8.36 -3.64
C LEU A 256 -34.01 8.65 -2.47
N ALA A 257 -33.51 9.20 -1.35
CA ALA A 257 -34.33 9.62 -0.23
C ALA A 257 -35.28 10.77 -0.62
N MET A 258 -34.79 11.77 -1.37
CA MET A 258 -35.61 12.85 -1.91
C MET A 258 -36.65 12.35 -2.93
N GLN A 259 -36.27 11.42 -3.80
CA GLN A 259 -37.18 10.85 -4.79
C GLN A 259 -38.29 10.02 -4.12
N SER A 260 -37.94 9.20 -3.13
CA SER A 260 -38.92 8.38 -2.41
C SER A 260 -39.86 9.24 -1.57
N SER A 261 -39.33 10.19 -0.79
CA SER A 261 -40.14 11.13 0.00
C SER A 261 -40.98 12.03 -0.90
N GLY A 262 -40.43 12.53 -2.01
CA GLY A 262 -41.15 13.32 -3.01
C GLY A 262 -42.30 12.55 -3.66
N ARG A 263 -42.09 11.26 -3.99
CA ARG A 263 -43.14 10.38 -4.51
C ARG A 263 -44.23 10.10 -3.46
N VAL A 264 -43.85 9.81 -2.21
CA VAL A 264 -44.84 9.56 -1.14
C VAL A 264 -45.64 10.84 -0.86
N ARG A 265 -44.97 11.98 -0.78
CA ARG A 265 -45.61 13.28 -0.57
C ARG A 265 -46.53 13.66 -1.73
N SER A 266 -46.10 13.50 -2.97
CA SER A 266 -46.95 13.82 -4.13
C SER A 266 -48.17 12.92 -4.21
N ILE A 267 -48.03 11.62 -3.90
CA ILE A 267 -49.17 10.70 -3.80
C ILE A 267 -50.09 11.13 -2.66
N ALA A 268 -49.56 11.39 -1.47
CA ALA A 268 -50.35 11.82 -0.31
C ALA A 268 -51.09 13.13 -0.60
N ASP A 269 -50.42 14.15 -1.13
CA ASP A 269 -51.01 15.44 -1.50
C ASP A 269 -52.09 15.27 -2.59
N ALA A 270 -51.84 14.45 -3.61
CA ALA A 270 -52.82 14.14 -4.65
C ALA A 270 -54.05 13.43 -4.09
N THR A 271 -53.86 12.42 -3.21
CA THR A 271 -54.97 11.72 -2.56
C THR A 271 -55.77 12.62 -1.62
N ALA A 272 -55.10 13.49 -0.86
CA ALA A 272 -55.75 14.44 0.02
C ALA A 272 -56.56 15.47 -0.78
N LYS A 273 -56.01 15.95 -1.92
CA LYS A 273 -56.72 16.88 -2.79
C LYS A 273 -57.90 16.23 -3.50
N ALA A 274 -57.76 14.98 -3.96
CA ALA A 274 -58.87 14.22 -4.53
C ALA A 274 -60.00 14.03 -3.50
N ALA A 275 -59.67 13.60 -2.28
CA ALA A 275 -60.64 13.44 -1.19
C ALA A 275 -61.34 14.76 -0.83
N SER A 276 -60.61 15.88 -0.80
CA SER A 276 -61.18 17.22 -0.59
C SER A 276 -62.19 17.59 -1.68
N VAL A 277 -61.89 17.33 -2.94
CA VAL A 277 -62.80 17.62 -4.07
C VAL A 277 -64.03 16.71 -4.00
N GLU A 278 -63.87 15.43 -3.68
CA GLU A 278 -65.01 14.52 -3.49
C GLU A 278 -65.89 14.94 -2.32
N GLN A 279 -65.31 15.40 -1.21
CA GLN A 279 -66.04 15.93 -0.07
C GLN A 279 -66.79 17.22 -0.41
N GLU A 280 -66.18 18.14 -1.13
CA GLU A 280 -66.85 19.35 -1.62
C GLU A 280 -68.01 19.01 -2.55
N ALA A 281 -67.80 18.12 -3.52
CA ALA A 281 -68.85 17.67 -4.44
C ALA A 281 -70.00 16.95 -3.74
N THR A 282 -69.72 16.09 -2.75
CA THR A 282 -70.75 15.41 -1.96
C THR A 282 -71.53 16.38 -1.08
N LEU A 283 -70.87 17.39 -0.49
CA LEU A 283 -71.55 18.47 0.24
C LEU A 283 -72.47 19.29 -0.68
N GLU A 284 -72.01 19.64 -1.88
CA GLU A 284 -72.85 20.34 -2.86
C GLU A 284 -74.04 19.48 -3.30
N ALA A 285 -73.82 18.21 -3.61
CA ALA A 285 -74.88 17.28 -3.96
C ALA A 285 -75.90 17.12 -2.81
N ALA A 286 -75.42 17.02 -1.55
CA ALA A 286 -76.28 16.97 -0.38
C ALA A 286 -77.09 18.26 -0.20
N ARG A 287 -76.49 19.44 -0.41
CA ARG A 287 -77.19 20.73 -0.39
C ARG A 287 -78.27 20.82 -1.47
N ILE A 288 -77.98 20.35 -2.69
CA ILE A 288 -78.95 20.34 -3.78
C ILE A 288 -80.10 19.36 -3.47
N ARG A 289 -79.81 18.18 -2.93
CA ARG A 289 -80.85 17.24 -2.46
C ARG A 289 -81.72 17.83 -1.38
N ALA A 290 -81.12 18.45 -0.35
CA ALA A 290 -81.88 19.10 0.71
C ALA A 290 -82.83 20.18 0.15
N LYS A 291 -82.36 21.02 -0.78
CA LYS A 291 -83.22 22.00 -1.47
C LYS A 291 -84.31 21.36 -2.31
N LYS A 292 -84.00 20.28 -3.03
CA LYS A 292 -85.00 19.51 -3.79
C LYS A 292 -86.07 18.98 -2.84
N ASP A 293 -85.67 18.34 -1.75
CA ASP A 293 -86.57 17.71 -0.78
C ASP A 293 -87.45 18.78 -0.11
N GLU A 294 -86.88 19.94 0.24
CA GLU A 294 -87.63 21.10 0.75
C GLU A 294 -88.72 21.55 -0.23
N ILE A 295 -88.38 21.75 -1.51
CA ILE A 295 -89.35 22.13 -2.55
C ILE A 295 -90.42 21.04 -2.71
N THR A 296 -90.03 19.77 -2.81
CA THR A 296 -91.00 18.69 -2.99
C THR A 296 -91.93 18.54 -1.81
N ASN A 297 -91.41 18.69 -0.58
CA ASN A 297 -92.22 18.62 0.63
C ASN A 297 -93.19 19.79 0.71
N ASN A 298 -92.77 21.00 0.31
CA ASN A 298 -93.68 22.15 0.23
C ASN A 298 -94.81 21.91 -0.78
N ILE A 299 -94.50 21.42 -1.98
CA ILE A 299 -95.51 21.09 -2.99
C ILE A 299 -96.44 19.98 -2.50
N LEU A 300 -95.91 18.92 -1.89
CA LEU A 300 -96.74 17.84 -1.33
C LEU A 300 -97.66 18.36 -0.22
N ALA A 301 -97.16 19.22 0.65
CA ALA A 301 -97.97 19.86 1.70
C ALA A 301 -99.08 20.74 1.10
N GLU A 302 -98.81 21.46 0.01
CA GLU A 302 -99.83 22.22 -0.73
C GLU A 302 -100.88 21.29 -1.37
N VAL A 303 -100.45 20.23 -2.06
CA VAL A 303 -101.35 19.24 -2.66
C VAL A 303 -102.22 18.56 -1.61
N GLU A 304 -101.65 18.22 -0.44
CA GLU A 304 -102.42 17.66 0.67
C GLU A 304 -103.43 18.65 1.23
N ARG A 305 -103.09 19.94 1.33
CA ARG A 305 -104.04 20.98 1.75
C ARG A 305 -105.21 21.06 0.77
N MET A 306 -104.94 21.15 -0.52
CA MET A 306 -105.97 21.16 -1.56
C MET A 306 -106.84 19.89 -1.51
N LYS A 307 -106.24 18.72 -1.32
CA LYS A 307 -106.98 17.46 -1.19
C LYS A 307 -107.90 17.47 0.03
N ARG A 308 -107.42 17.96 1.17
CA ARG A 308 -108.22 18.09 2.40
C ARG A 308 -109.37 19.09 2.23
N GLU A 309 -109.14 20.21 1.55
CA GLU A 309 -110.19 21.19 1.23
C GLU A 309 -111.28 20.55 0.35
N LEU A 310 -110.88 19.86 -0.73
CA LEU A 310 -111.82 19.20 -1.64
C LEU A 310 -112.60 18.07 -0.94
N GLN A 311 -111.95 17.31 -0.05
CA GLN A 311 -112.61 16.30 0.79
C GLN A 311 -113.64 16.92 1.72
N HIS A 312 -113.29 18.03 2.39
CA HIS A 312 -114.21 18.75 3.25
C HIS A 312 -115.40 19.32 2.46
N GLU A 313 -115.19 19.87 1.27
CA GLU A 313 -116.28 20.34 0.40
C GLU A 313 -117.22 19.19 -0.01
N TYR A 314 -116.65 18.04 -0.40
CA TYR A 314 -117.43 16.86 -0.75
C TYR A 314 -118.25 16.33 0.43
N GLU A 315 -117.64 16.26 1.62
CA GLU A 315 -118.34 15.85 2.85
C GLU A 315 -119.45 16.84 3.21
N ALA A 316 -119.20 18.16 3.11
CA ALA A 316 -120.22 19.18 3.34
C ALA A 316 -121.40 19.05 2.36
N GLN A 317 -121.13 18.79 1.08
CA GLN A 317 -122.17 18.53 0.08
C GLN A 317 -122.96 17.24 0.38
N ARG A 318 -122.28 16.15 0.79
CA ARG A 318 -122.94 14.90 1.20
C ARG A 318 -123.87 15.11 2.40
N VAL A 319 -123.40 15.82 3.42
CA VAL A 319 -124.20 16.13 4.62
C VAL A 319 -125.40 16.99 4.24
N ALA A 320 -125.22 18.02 3.40
CA ALA A 320 -126.33 18.85 2.93
C ALA A 320 -127.37 18.05 2.12
N LEU A 321 -126.93 17.10 1.29
CA LEU A 321 -127.81 16.22 0.53
C LEU A 321 -128.57 15.26 1.46
N ALA A 322 -127.89 14.65 2.44
CA ALA A 322 -128.51 13.78 3.44
C ALA A 322 -129.58 14.54 4.24
N HIS A 323 -129.28 15.77 4.65
CA HIS A 323 -130.22 16.61 5.38
C HIS A 323 -131.46 16.98 4.54
N LYS A 324 -131.31 17.16 3.21
CA LYS A 324 -132.45 17.33 2.29
C LYS A 324 -133.29 16.06 2.16
N LEU A 325 -132.64 14.91 2.01
CA LEU A 325 -133.32 13.61 1.94
C LEU A 325 -134.14 13.35 3.20
N GLU A 326 -133.56 13.59 4.38
CA GLU A 326 -134.24 13.44 5.67
C GLU A 326 -135.42 14.40 5.80
N ALA A 327 -135.28 15.66 5.36
CA ALA A 327 -136.39 16.62 5.37
C ALA A 327 -137.54 16.21 4.45
N GLU A 328 -137.23 15.74 3.23
CA GLU A 328 -138.26 15.26 2.29
C GLU A 328 -138.93 13.96 2.76
N LEU A 329 -138.17 13.03 3.35
CA LEU A 329 -138.70 11.81 3.95
C LEU A 329 -139.61 12.13 5.15
N ALA A 330 -139.21 13.06 6.02
CA ALA A 330 -140.03 13.52 7.13
C ALA A 330 -141.34 14.18 6.66
N ASP A 331 -141.31 14.94 5.56
CA ASP A 331 -142.50 15.52 4.94
C ASP A 331 -143.45 14.45 4.36
N ILE A 332 -142.90 13.42 3.72
CA ILE A 332 -143.68 12.28 3.20
C ILE A 332 -144.29 11.49 4.36
N GLU A 333 -143.52 11.22 5.43
CA GLU A 333 -144.02 10.55 6.62
C GLU A 333 -145.13 11.34 7.29
N ASN A 334 -144.97 12.66 7.47
CA ASN A 334 -146.02 13.52 8.02
C ASN A 334 -147.29 13.49 7.16
N LYS A 335 -147.18 13.54 5.83
CA LYS A 335 -148.32 13.45 4.91
C LYS A 335 -148.99 12.07 4.96
N LYS A 336 -148.21 10.99 5.00
CA LYS A 336 -148.70 9.62 5.15
C LYS A 336 -149.40 9.45 6.49
N PHE A 337 -148.83 9.96 7.57
CA PHE A 337 -149.39 9.90 8.92
C PHE A 337 -150.69 10.70 9.01
N SER A 338 -150.76 11.89 8.41
CA SER A 338 -152.01 12.66 8.27
C SER A 338 -153.08 11.88 7.51
N ALA A 339 -152.74 11.31 6.34
CA ALA A 339 -153.69 10.55 5.53
C ALA A 339 -154.17 9.26 6.24
N VAL A 340 -153.28 8.58 6.98
CA VAL A 340 -153.64 7.41 7.80
C VAL A 340 -154.56 7.82 8.95
N MET A 341 -154.28 8.92 9.64
CA MET A 341 -155.13 9.42 10.73
C MET A 341 -156.50 9.89 10.21
N ASP A 342 -156.56 10.56 9.05
CA ASP A 342 -157.80 10.98 8.41
C ASP A 342 -158.67 9.80 7.95
N ALA A 343 -158.06 8.72 7.42
CA ALA A 343 -158.78 7.52 6.98
C ALA A 343 -159.32 6.66 8.13
N ILE A 344 -158.66 6.67 9.30
CA ILE A 344 -159.14 5.94 10.49
C ILE A 344 -160.34 6.67 11.13
N GLY A 345 -160.41 8.00 11.00
CA GLY A 345 -161.47 8.83 11.54
C GLY A 345 -161.39 8.99 13.06
N PRO A 346 -161.72 10.18 13.61
CA PRO A 346 -161.53 10.50 15.03
C PRO A 346 -162.33 9.58 15.97
N GLU A 347 -163.45 9.01 15.51
CA GLU A 347 -164.26 8.08 16.32
C GLU A 347 -163.58 6.72 16.53
N THR A 348 -162.88 6.17 15.53
CA THR A 348 -162.22 4.85 15.65
C THR A 348 -160.96 4.92 16.50
N VAL A 349 -160.23 6.05 16.48
CA VAL A 349 -159.07 6.27 17.37
C VAL A 349 -159.51 6.37 18.84
N MET A 350 -160.70 6.94 19.08
CA MET A 350 -161.30 7.03 20.40
C MET A 350 -161.75 5.64 20.94
N GLU A 351 -162.24 4.75 20.08
CA GLU A 351 -162.58 3.36 20.46
C GLU A 351 -161.32 2.50 20.73
N ILE A 352 -160.28 2.61 19.89
CA ILE A 352 -159.03 1.85 20.05
C ILE A 352 -158.28 2.27 21.33
N SER A 353 -158.34 3.54 21.72
CA SER A 353 -157.76 4.02 22.98
C SER A 353 -158.57 3.62 24.23
N LYS A 354 -159.87 3.30 24.10
CA LYS A 354 -160.73 2.81 25.19
C LYS A 354 -160.57 1.32 25.51
N ALA A 355 -159.99 0.52 24.61
CA ALA A 355 -159.91 -0.94 24.77
C ALA A 355 -158.92 -1.43 25.85
N GLY A 356 -157.92 -0.64 26.24
CA GLY A 356 -156.96 -1.01 27.29
C GLY A 356 -157.45 -0.77 28.73
N PRO A 357 -157.95 0.44 29.06
CA PRO A 357 -158.33 0.76 30.44
C PRO A 357 -159.62 0.09 30.91
N GLU A 358 -160.58 -0.23 30.03
CA GLU A 358 -161.82 -0.89 30.46
C GLU A 358 -161.62 -2.37 30.84
N LEU A 359 -160.63 -3.04 30.23
CA LEU A 359 -160.19 -4.39 30.64
C LEU A 359 -159.56 -4.38 32.05
N GLN A 360 -159.02 -3.22 32.47
CA GLN A 360 -158.36 -3.02 33.75
C GLN A 360 -159.31 -2.65 34.91
N ALA A 361 -160.62 -2.48 34.71
CA ALA A 361 -161.54 -2.15 35.82
C ALA A 361 -162.49 -3.29 36.23
N LYS A 362 -163.04 -4.07 35.28
CA LYS A 362 -164.08 -5.09 35.60
C LYS A 362 -163.57 -6.44 36.10
N LEU A 363 -162.31 -6.83 35.83
CA LEU A 363 -161.76 -8.10 36.32
C LEU A 363 -161.11 -8.01 37.71
N LEU A 364 -160.71 -6.80 38.11
CA LEU A 364 -160.21 -6.50 39.46
C LEU A 364 -161.31 -6.63 40.55
N GLU A 365 -162.59 -6.73 40.17
CA GLU A 365 -163.72 -6.99 41.08
C GLU A 365 -163.85 -8.47 41.52
N ASN A 366 -163.27 -9.42 40.77
CA ASN A 366 -163.45 -10.86 41.02
C ASN A 366 -162.38 -11.53 41.89
N LEU A 367 -161.31 -10.83 42.28
CA LEU A 367 -160.12 -11.45 42.87
C LEU A 367 -159.78 -11.00 44.30
N GLY A 368 -160.73 -10.38 44.99
CA GLY A 368 -160.68 -9.91 46.38
C GLY A 368 -159.40 -10.21 47.18
N LEU A 369 -158.46 -9.26 47.20
CA LEU A 369 -157.44 -9.14 48.23
C LEU A 369 -157.13 -7.67 48.53
N GLU A 370 -157.24 -7.37 49.82
CA GLU A 370 -156.91 -6.14 50.51
C GLU A 370 -155.39 -5.91 50.53
N GLY A 371 -154.95 -4.65 50.61
CA GLY A 371 -153.65 -4.38 51.24
C GLY A 371 -152.84 -3.23 50.67
N TYR A 372 -153.18 -2.03 51.13
CA TYR A 372 -152.25 -1.01 51.61
C TYR A 372 -151.28 -0.28 50.66
N LEU A 373 -151.61 1.02 50.59
CA LEU A 373 -150.86 2.20 50.21
C LEU A 373 -149.57 2.38 51.04
N VAL A 374 -148.44 2.68 50.37
CA VAL A 374 -147.33 3.44 50.95
C VAL A 374 -146.90 4.52 49.96
N MET A 375 -146.97 5.77 50.40
CA MET A 375 -146.47 6.98 49.76
C MET A 375 -144.96 7.12 50.03
N ASP A 376 -144.18 7.61 49.05
CA ASP A 376 -143.33 8.82 49.15
C ASP A 376 -142.58 9.11 47.81
N GLY A 377 -142.44 10.39 47.45
CA GLY A 377 -141.15 10.87 46.94
C GLY A 377 -140.88 11.12 45.44
N SER A 378 -141.82 11.69 44.69
CA SER A 378 -141.61 12.57 43.50
C SER A 378 -140.86 12.11 42.22
N THR A 379 -140.50 10.85 42.04
CA THR A 379 -140.37 10.28 40.68
C THR A 379 -140.77 8.80 40.68
N PRO A 380 -141.93 8.46 40.10
CA PRO A 380 -142.49 7.12 40.09
C PRO A 380 -141.79 6.23 39.07
N ILE A 381 -141.37 5.06 39.52
CA ILE A 381 -140.76 4.01 38.72
C ILE A 381 -141.86 3.35 37.86
N ASN A 382 -141.81 3.58 36.54
CA ASN A 382 -142.66 2.88 35.58
C ASN A 382 -141.90 1.64 35.05
N LEU A 383 -141.95 0.56 35.83
CA LEU A 383 -141.37 -0.75 35.51
C LEU A 383 -142.22 -1.44 34.44
N PHE A 384 -141.85 -1.29 33.17
CA PHE A 384 -141.79 -2.42 32.22
C PHE A 384 -141.14 -2.03 30.89
N ARG A 385 -140.86 -0.74 30.63
CA ARG A 385 -140.01 -0.39 29.47
C ARG A 385 -138.53 -0.75 29.66
N THR A 386 -138.09 -0.97 30.89
CA THR A 386 -136.73 -1.47 31.19
C THR A 386 -136.51 -2.94 30.79
N ALA A 387 -137.56 -3.71 30.51
CA ALA A 387 -137.43 -5.11 30.10
C ALA A 387 -137.22 -5.30 28.58
N ALA A 388 -137.50 -4.30 27.75
CA ALA A 388 -137.44 -4.43 26.29
C ALA A 388 -136.05 -4.13 25.68
N GLU A 389 -135.23 -3.28 26.31
CA GLU A 389 -133.90 -2.95 25.77
C GLU A 389 -132.79 -3.93 26.19
N MET A 390 -133.09 -4.92 27.02
CA MET A 390 -132.16 -6.01 27.33
C MET A 390 -132.13 -7.16 26.28
N THR A 391 -132.89 -7.08 25.17
CA THR A 391 -133.12 -8.27 24.31
C THR A 391 -132.67 -8.22 22.85
N ALA A 392 -131.75 -7.34 22.44
CA ALA A 392 -131.17 -7.41 21.09
C ALA A 392 -129.64 -7.26 21.08
N GLN A 393 -128.96 -8.41 21.13
CA GLN A 393 -127.63 -8.64 20.55
C GLN A 393 -127.61 -8.14 19.07
N SER A 394 -126.50 -7.86 18.39
CA SER A 394 -125.19 -8.52 18.35
C SER A 394 -124.20 -7.73 17.49
N SER A 395 -122.90 -8.07 17.63
CA SER A 395 -121.82 -8.02 16.62
C SER A 395 -121.33 -6.64 16.13
N ALA A 396 -120.18 -6.23 16.67
CA ALA A 396 -119.21 -5.38 15.96
C ALA A 396 -118.13 -6.27 15.32
#